data_AF-A0A354IZU5-F1
#
_entry.id   AF-A0A354IZU5-F1
#
_cell.length_a   1.000
_cell.length_b   1.000
_cell.length_c   1.000
_cell.angle_alpha   90.00
_cell.angle_beta   90.00
_cell.angle_gamma   90.00
#
_symmetry.space_group_name_H-M   'P 1'
#
loop_
_entity.id
_entity.type
_entity.pdbx_description
1 polymer ?
#
loop_
_entity_poly.entity_id
_entity_poly.type
_entity_poly.pdbx_seq_one_letter_code
_entity_poly.pdbx_strand_id
1 'polypeptide(L)' 'HELAHLKEKDHDKAFYKLCCWMEPQYHQFELDLRLYLTHMEHTGERLWAET' A
#
# COMPACT_ATOMS: atom_id res chain seq x y z
N HIS A 1 -3.89 4.75 -2.88
CA HIS A 1 -2.65 4.61 -3.65
C HIS A 1 -2.94 4.76 -5.14
N GLU A 2 -3.46 3.74 -5.83
CA GLU A 2 -3.67 3.80 -7.29
C GLU A 2 -4.59 4.94 -7.74
N LEU A 3 -5.65 5.26 -6.99
CA LEU A 3 -6.49 6.42 -7.30
C LEU A 3 -5.74 7.76 -7.19
N ALA A 4 -4.75 7.86 -6.30
CA ALA A 4 -3.92 9.07 -6.20
C ALA A 4 -3.08 9.27 -7.47
N HIS A 5 -2.70 8.20 -8.18
CA HIS A 5 -1.98 8.28 -9.45
C HIS A 5 -2.76 8.93 -10.59
N LEU A 6 -4.09 9.06 -10.49
CA LEU A 6 -4.88 9.84 -11.44
C LEU A 6 -4.57 11.35 -11.38
N LYS A 7 -4.04 11.83 -10.25
CA LYS A 7 -3.74 13.24 -10.01
C LYS A 7 -2.25 13.51 -9.79
N GLU A 8 -1.59 12.70 -8.96
CA GLU A 8 -0.18 12.83 -8.59
C GLU A 8 0.59 11.63 -9.13
N LYS A 9 1.48 11.83 -10.13
CA LYS A 9 2.11 10.71 -10.84
C LYS A 9 3.23 10.03 -10.05
N ASP A 10 4.07 10.82 -9.40
CA ASP A 10 5.25 10.35 -8.67
C ASP A 10 4.94 10.17 -7.18
N HIS A 11 5.62 9.25 -6.51
CA HIS A 11 5.50 9.02 -5.06
C HIS A 11 6.24 10.10 -4.24
N ASP A 12 5.79 11.34 -4.34
CA ASP A 12 6.36 12.49 -3.65
C ASP A 12 5.48 12.98 -2.47
N LYS A 13 5.86 14.11 -1.87
CA LYS A 13 5.10 14.68 -0.74
C LYS A 13 3.64 15.01 -1.08
N ALA A 14 3.35 15.43 -2.31
CA ALA A 14 1.99 15.75 -2.73
C ALA A 14 1.15 14.47 -2.86
N PHE A 15 1.73 13.42 -3.46
CA PHE A 15 1.11 12.10 -3.53
C PHE A 15 0.76 11.54 -2.15
N TYR A 16 1.72 11.49 -1.23
CA TYR A 16 1.48 10.94 0.11
C TYR A 16 0.46 11.77 0.89
N LYS A 17 0.45 13.09 0.71
CA LYS A 17 -0.56 13.98 1.32
C LYS A 17 -1.95 13.68 0.78
N LEU A 18 -2.10 13.46 -0.53
CA LEU A 18 -3.38 13.09 -1.14
C LEU A 18 -3.85 11.72 -0.65
N CYS A 19 -2.95 10.75 -0.57
CA CYS A 19 -3.23 9.43 -0.02
C CYS A 19 -3.74 9.50 1.44
N CYS A 20 -3.09 10.28 2.31
CA CYS A 20 -3.54 10.47 3.70
C CYS A 20 -4.84 11.24 3.84
N TRP A 21 -5.17 12.11 2.87
CA TRP A 21 -6.45 12.80 2.85
C TRP A 21 -7.60 11.84 2.50
N MET A 22 -7.38 10.90 1.58
CA MET A 22 -8.38 9.89 1.22
C MET A 22 -8.53 8.81 2.29
N GLU A 23 -7.45 8.45 2.99
CA GLU A 23 -7.43 7.42 4.02
C GLU A 23 -6.46 7.82 5.14
N PRO A 24 -6.95 8.23 6.34
CA PRO A 24 -6.09 8.67 7.44
C PRO A 24 -5.06 7.63 7.91
N GLN A 25 -5.36 6.33 7.77
CA GLN A 25 -4.46 5.22 8.14
C GLN A 25 -3.58 4.74 6.97
N TYR A 26 -3.53 5.51 5.87
CA TYR A 26 -2.90 5.10 4.62
C TYR A 26 -1.49 4.52 4.77
N HIS A 27 -0.62 5.15 5.57
CA HIS A 27 0.75 4.68 5.75
C HIS A 27 0.82 3.28 6.37
N GLN A 28 -0.09 2.96 7.29
CA GLN A 28 -0.13 1.63 7.90
C GLN A 28 -0.56 0.59 6.86
N PHE A 29 -1.62 0.89 6.10
CA PHE A 29 -2.08 -0.03 5.06
C PHE A 29 -1.06 -0.22 3.93
N GLU A 30 -0.34 0.84 3.52
CA GLU A 30 0.74 0.72 2.55
C GLU A 30 1.87 -0.16 3.07
N LEU A 31 2.29 0.03 4.33
CA LEU A 31 3.31 -0.79 4.96
C LEU A 31 2.89 -2.26 5.05
N ASP A 32 1.68 -2.52 5.57
CA ASP A 32 1.16 -3.88 5.75
C ASP A 32 1.05 -4.62 4.42
N LEU A 33 0.57 -3.93 3.38
CA LEU A 33 0.50 -4.49 2.03
C LEU A 33 1.90 -4.82 1.50
N ARG A 34 2.87 -3.90 1.61
CA ARG A 34 4.24 -4.13 1.13
C ARG A 34 4.89 -5.30 1.88
N LEU A 35 4.75 -5.35 3.19
CA LEU A 35 5.25 -6.47 4.01
C LEU A 35 4.64 -7.80 3.59
N TYR A 36 3.33 -7.84 3.36
CA TYR A 36 2.65 -9.06 2.92
C TYR A 36 3.12 -9.50 1.53
N LEU A 37 3.23 -8.58 0.56
CA LEU A 37 3.73 -8.89 -0.78
C LEU A 37 5.18 -9.38 -0.75
N THR A 38 6.04 -8.76 0.08
CA THR A 38 7.42 -9.22 0.31
C THR A 38 7.46 -10.62 0.94
N HIS A 39 6.60 -10.90 1.92
CA HIS A 39 6.48 -12.25 2.49
C HIS A 39 6.09 -13.27 1.42
N MET A 40 5.07 -12.97 0.62
CA MET A 40 4.63 -13.84 -0.48
C MET A 40 5.74 -14.06 -1.52
N GLU A 41 6.48 -13.01 -1.88
CA GLU A 41 7.60 -13.09 -2.82
C GLU A 41 8.72 -14.02 -2.32
N HIS A 42 9.03 -13.96 -1.02
CA HIS A 42 10.10 -14.77 -0.42
C HIS A 42 9.71 -16.21 -0.07
N THR A 43 8.44 -16.44 0.29
CA THR A 43 7.99 -17.75 0.81
C THR A 43 7.09 -18.51 -0.15
N GLY A 44 6.40 -17.81 -1.05
CA GLY A 44 5.33 -18.39 -1.88
C GLY A 44 4.03 -18.67 -1.12
N GLU A 45 3.98 -18.41 0.19
CA GLU A 45 2.86 -18.74 1.05
C GLU A 45 1.93 -17.53 1.24
N ARG A 46 0.62 -17.79 1.38
CA ARG A 46 -0.35 -16.77 1.79
C ARG A 46 -0.64 -16.96 3.28
N LEU A 47 -0.49 -15.89 4.06
CA LEU A 47 -0.69 -15.91 5.52
C LEU A 47 -2.08 -16.36 5.98
N TRP A 48 -3.10 -16.23 5.12
CA TRP A 48 -4.50 -16.59 5.39
C TRP A 48 -5.05 -17.57 4.34
N ALA A 49 -4.21 -18.50 3.87
CA ALA A 49 -4.61 -19.50 2.87
C ALA A 49 -5.69 -20.49 3.37
N GLU A 50 -5.85 -20.66 4.68
CA GLU A 50 -6.80 -21.60 5.26
C GLU A 50 -8.07 -20.88 5.76
N THR A 51 -9.21 -21.26 5.17
CA THR A 51 -10.56 -21.08 5.72
C THR A 51 -11.33 -22.37 5.53
#